data_AF-A0A944NV03-F1
#
_entry.id   AF-A0A944NV03-F1
#
_cell.length_a   1.000
_cell.length_b   1.000
_cell.length_c   1.000
_cell.angle_alpha   90.00
_cell.angle_beta   90.00
_cell.angle_gamma   90.00
#
_symmetry.space_group_name_H-M   'P 1'
#
loop_
_entity.id
_entity.type
_entity.pdbx_description
1 polymer ?
#
loop_
_entity_poly.entity_id
_entity_poly.type
_entity_poly.pdbx_seq_one_letter_code
_entity_poly.pdbx_strand_id
1 'polypeptide(L)'
;MRQITRGFTAGAFNLKEFFHPGNPGMLPILTGFYLIIAFGIPVFLMALGWQHQSTRLFALAFVVQYIGLVAERWMFFAEARHPQNMYYQKVA
;
A
#
# COMPACT_ATOMS: atom_id res chain seq x y z
N MET A 1 24.78 -37.33 13.41
CA MET A 1 23.35 -37.70 13.35
C MET A 1 22.58 -36.45 12.91
N ARG A 2 21.85 -36.50 11.79
CA ARG A 2 21.11 -35.36 11.24
C ARG A 2 19.63 -35.64 11.40
N GLN A 3 18.94 -34.85 12.23
CA GLN A 3 17.49 -34.97 12.44
C GLN A 3 16.75 -34.21 11.34
N ILE A 4 15.97 -34.93 10.53
CA ILE A 4 15.37 -34.45 9.27
C ILE A 4 13.85 -34.30 9.36
N THR A 5 13.27 -34.30 10.56
CA THR A 5 11.82 -34.16 10.73
C THR A 5 11.51 -33.34 11.96
N ARG A 6 10.76 -32.26 11.74
CA ARG A 6 9.98 -31.59 12.78
C ARG A 6 8.72 -32.43 12.98
N GLY A 7 8.54 -33.01 14.16
CA GLY A 7 7.34 -33.78 14.48
C GLY A 7 6.10 -32.89 14.38
N PHE A 8 5.46 -32.88 13.22
CA PHE A 8 4.14 -32.32 13.01
C PHE A 8 3.16 -33.49 12.89
N THR A 9 2.56 -33.89 14.01
CA THR A 9 1.56 -34.97 14.07
C THR A 9 0.13 -34.47 13.80
N ALA A 10 -0.06 -33.16 13.60
CA ALA A 10 -1.32 -32.57 13.17
C ALA A 10 -1.02 -31.41 12.21
N GLY A 11 -1.85 -31.25 11.17
CA GLY A 11 -1.75 -30.14 10.23
C GLY A 11 -1.68 -28.82 11.00
N ALA A 12 -0.63 -28.04 10.77
CA ALA A 12 -0.40 -26.80 11.50
C ALA A 12 -1.60 -25.86 11.30
N PHE A 13 -2.36 -25.63 12.37
CA PHE A 13 -3.49 -24.70 12.40
C PHE A 13 -3.09 -23.30 11.85
N ASN A 14 -1.83 -22.93 12.08
CA ASN A 14 -1.18 -21.71 11.60
C ASN A 14 -1.08 -21.55 10.07
N LEU A 15 -1.32 -22.61 9.29
CA LEU A 15 -1.37 -22.47 7.83
C LEU A 15 -2.77 -22.06 7.34
N LYS A 16 -3.85 -22.38 8.07
CA LYS A 16 -5.21 -22.04 7.59
C LYS A 16 -5.66 -20.62 7.94
N GLU A 17 -5.22 -20.08 9.07
CA GLU A 17 -5.65 -18.73 9.54
C GLU A 17 -4.93 -17.58 8.80
N PHE A 18 -3.69 -17.81 8.35
CA PHE A 18 -2.82 -16.75 7.81
C PHE A 18 -2.80 -16.65 6.29
N PHE A 19 -3.39 -17.60 5.55
CA PHE A 19 -3.66 -17.42 4.13
C PHE A 19 -4.90 -16.53 3.95
N HIS A 20 -4.71 -15.22 4.12
CA HIS A 20 -5.62 -14.25 3.52
C HIS A 20 -5.42 -14.31 1.99
N PRO A 21 -6.46 -14.60 1.20
CA PRO A 21 -6.41 -14.46 -0.26
C PRO A 21 -6.41 -12.96 -0.60
N GLY A 22 -5.29 -12.30 -0.37
CA GLY A 22 -5.04 -10.97 -0.91
C GLY A 22 -4.82 -11.14 -2.41
N ASN A 23 -5.83 -10.81 -3.21
CA ASN A 23 -5.78 -10.89 -4.66
C ASN A 23 -4.54 -10.12 -5.17
N PRO A 24 -3.57 -10.76 -5.85
CA PRO A 24 -2.37 -10.09 -6.35
C PRO A 24 -2.68 -8.93 -7.32
N GLY A 25 -3.90 -8.87 -7.86
CA GLY A 25 -4.38 -7.77 -8.70
C GLY A 25 -4.76 -6.48 -7.96
N MET A 26 -4.88 -6.47 -6.62
CA MET A 26 -5.25 -5.26 -5.88
C MET A 26 -4.09 -4.26 -5.74
N LEU A 27 -2.85 -4.75 -5.59
CA LEU A 27 -1.65 -3.92 -5.40
C LEU A 27 -1.39 -2.93 -6.55
N PRO A 28 -1.46 -3.30 -7.85
CA PRO A 28 -1.26 -2.34 -8.94
C PRO A 28 -2.40 -1.31 -9.04
N ILE A 29 -3.64 -1.68 -8.70
CA ILE A 29 -4.79 -0.77 -8.70
C ILE A 29 -4.63 0.29 -7.60
N LEU A 30 -4.25 -0.15 -6.40
CA LEU A 30 -3.99 0.72 -5.25
C LEU A 30 -2.81 1.64 -5.51
N THR A 31 -1.76 1.12 -6.16
CA THR A 31 -0.62 1.91 -6.63
C THR A 31 -1.04 3.01 -7.60
N GLY A 32 -1.83 2.66 -8.62
CA GLY A 32 -2.33 3.65 -9.59
C GLY A 32 -3.24 4.70 -8.95
N PHE A 33 -4.10 4.27 -8.03
CA PHE A 33 -5.03 5.15 -7.33
C PHE A 33 -4.33 6.22 -6.48
N TYR A 34 -3.35 5.83 -5.66
CA TYR A 34 -2.63 6.82 -4.84
C TYR A 34 -1.81 7.77 -5.73
N LEU A 35 -1.24 7.30 -6.84
CA LEU A 35 -0.49 8.17 -7.76
C LEU A 35 -1.39 9.24 -8.40
N ILE A 36 -2.62 8.89 -8.78
CA ILE A 36 -3.57 9.84 -9.35
C ILE A 36 -3.96 10.89 -8.30
N ILE A 37 -4.27 10.48 -7.08
CA ILE A 37 -4.70 11.42 -6.03
C ILE A 37 -3.53 12.28 -5.54
N ALA A 38 -2.38 11.66 -5.29
CA ALA A 38 -1.22 12.33 -4.73
C ALA A 38 -0.42 13.07 -5.79
N PHE A 39 -0.61 12.88 -7.10
CA PHE A 39 0.15 13.62 -8.11
C PHE A 39 -0.72 14.09 -9.28
N GLY A 40 -1.57 13.23 -9.84
CA GLY A 40 -2.42 13.59 -10.98
C GLY A 40 -3.35 14.79 -10.70
N ILE A 41 -4.13 14.72 -9.61
CA ILE A 41 -5.05 15.80 -9.21
C ILE A 41 -4.29 17.09 -8.84
N PRO A 42 -3.23 17.07 -8.00
CA PRO A 42 -2.43 18.25 -7.70
C PRO A 42 -1.83 18.90 -8.94
N VAL A 43 -1.26 18.14 -9.87
CA VAL A 43 -0.69 18.68 -11.12
C VAL A 43 -1.76 19.36 -11.96
N PHE A 44 -2.94 18.75 -12.08
CA PHE A 44 -4.06 19.36 -12.79
C PHE A 44 -4.52 20.67 -12.13
N LEU A 45 -4.65 20.69 -10.80
CA LEU A 45 -4.99 21.89 -10.05
C LEU A 45 -3.94 23.00 -10.19
N MET A 46 -2.65 22.65 -10.22
CA MET A 46 -1.59 23.61 -10.49
C MET A 46 -1.67 24.18 -11.90
N ALA A 47 -1.97 23.37 -12.92
CA ALA A 47 -2.13 23.84 -14.30
C ALA A 47 -3.29 24.85 -14.41
N LEU A 48 -4.42 24.56 -13.75
CA LEU A 48 -5.54 25.51 -13.65
C LEU A 48 -5.17 26.76 -12.84
N GLY A 49 -4.46 26.60 -11.73
CA GLY A 49 -3.94 27.69 -10.91
C GLY A 49 -3.07 28.66 -11.70
N TRP A 50 -2.23 28.11 -12.58
CA TRP A 50 -1.39 28.87 -13.51
C TRP A 50 -2.23 29.61 -14.55
N GLN A 51 -3.17 28.92 -15.20
CA GLN A 51 -4.02 29.52 -16.23
C GLN A 51 -4.89 30.66 -15.69
N HIS A 52 -5.38 30.52 -14.45
CA HIS A 52 -6.25 31.51 -13.81
C HIS A 52 -5.52 32.45 -12.84
N GLN A 53 -4.19 32.37 -12.73
CA GLN A 53 -3.37 33.15 -11.80
C GLN A 53 -3.92 33.14 -10.36
N SER A 54 -4.40 31.97 -9.91
CA SER A 54 -5.16 31.83 -8.67
C SER A 54 -4.33 31.15 -7.59
N THR A 55 -3.93 31.92 -6.58
CA THR A 55 -3.26 31.41 -5.37
C THR A 55 -4.10 30.37 -4.63
N ARG A 56 -5.43 30.48 -4.70
CA ARG A 56 -6.36 29.53 -4.04
C ARG A 56 -6.25 28.13 -4.64
N LEU A 57 -6.08 28.03 -5.97
CA LEU A 57 -5.93 26.74 -6.64
C LEU A 57 -4.58 26.08 -6.28
N PHE A 58 -3.52 26.87 -6.12
CA PHE A 58 -2.23 26.36 -5.61
C PHE A 58 -2.32 25.89 -4.16
N ALA A 59 -3.02 26.63 -3.29
CA ALA A 59 -3.26 26.20 -1.91
C ALA A 59 -4.07 24.89 -1.85
N LEU A 60 -5.10 24.76 -2.68
CA LEU A 60 -5.88 23.53 -2.80
C LEU A 60 -5.03 22.36 -3.30
N ALA A 61 -4.21 22.58 -4.34
CA ALA A 61 -3.28 21.58 -4.86
C ALA A 61 -2.34 21.07 -3.76
N PHE A 62 -1.81 21.98 -2.93
CA PHE A 62 -0.95 21.63 -1.79
C PHE A 62 -1.67 20.78 -0.74
N VAL A 63 -2.89 21.15 -0.35
CA VAL A 63 -3.67 20.39 0.64
C VAL A 63 -4.01 18.99 0.12
N VAL A 64 -4.46 18.90 -1.15
CA VAL A 64 -4.78 17.61 -1.78
C VAL A 64 -3.53 16.73 -1.88
N GLN A 65 -2.40 17.29 -2.32
CA GLN A 65 -1.11 16.61 -2.35
C GLN A 65 -0.74 16.05 -0.97
N TYR A 66 -0.84 16.87 0.08
CA TYR A 66 -0.47 16.49 1.43
C TYR A 66 -1.32 15.31 1.94
N ILE A 67 -2.64 15.37 1.74
CA ILE A 67 -3.55 14.28 2.10
C ILE A 67 -3.20 13.02 1.31
N GLY A 68 -2.92 13.15 0.01
CA GLY A 68 -2.50 12.02 -0.84
C GLY A 68 -1.22 11.33 -0.34
N LEU A 69 -0.22 12.10 0.09
CA LEU A 69 1.04 11.56 0.63
C LEU A 69 0.83 10.87 1.99
N VAL A 70 -0.01 11.43 2.87
CA VAL A 70 -0.35 10.78 4.15
C VAL A 70 -1.11 9.48 3.92
N ALA A 71 -2.03 9.46 2.95
CA ALA A 71 -2.76 8.25 2.56
C ALA A 71 -1.83 7.18 1.97
N GLU A 72 -0.90 7.56 1.09
CA GLU A 72 0.13 6.65 0.54
C GLU A 72 1.00 6.04 1.65
N ARG A 73 1.46 6.86 2.59
CA ARG A 73 2.20 6.40 3.78
C ARG A 73 1.38 5.42 4.62
N TRP A 74 0.12 5.73 4.88
CA TRP A 74 -0.75 4.85 5.67
C TRP A 74 -1.04 3.54 4.95
N MET A 75 -1.27 3.60 3.63
CA MET A 75 -1.43 2.45 2.76
C MET A 75 -0.18 1.57 2.73
N PHE A 76 1.01 2.17 2.67
CA PHE A 76 2.27 1.45 2.82
C PHE A 76 2.34 0.71 4.17
N PHE A 77 1.89 1.31 5.28
CA PHE A 77 1.84 0.62 6.57
C PHE A 77 0.77 -0.48 6.63
N ALA A 78 -0.38 -0.27 5.98
CA ALA A 78 -1.45 -1.26 5.91
C ALA A 78 -1.07 -2.46 5.01
N GLU A 79 -0.38 -2.21 3.90
CA GLU A 79 0.14 -3.24 2.99
C GLU A 79 1.46 -3.83 3.45
N ALA A 80 2.26 -3.11 4.23
CA ALA A 80 3.40 -3.64 4.99
C ALA A 80 2.85 -4.55 6.08
N ARG A 81 2.38 -5.72 5.63
CA ARG A 81 2.21 -6.93 6.40
C ARG A 81 3.35 -6.96 7.40
N HIS A 82 2.98 -6.91 8.68
CA HIS A 82 3.88 -6.98 9.83
C HIS A 82 5.14 -7.79 9.47
N PRO A 83 6.38 -7.33 9.69
CA PRO A 83 7.59 -7.97 9.16
C PRO A 83 7.67 -9.48 9.43
N GLN A 84 7.03 -9.95 10.50
CA GLN A 84 6.77 -11.36 10.80
C GLN A 84 6.07 -12.14 9.66
N ASN A 85 5.02 -11.58 9.05
CA ASN A 85 4.22 -12.20 8.00
C ASN A 85 4.97 -12.30 6.64
N MET A 86 6.01 -11.47 6.44
CA MET A 86 6.90 -11.53 5.27
C MET A 86 7.90 -12.69 5.35
N TYR A 87 8.38 -13.03 6.55
CA TYR A 87 9.25 -14.19 6.75
C TYR A 87 8.51 -15.51 6.54
N TYR A 88 7.25 -15.63 6.99
CA TYR A 88 6.46 -16.84 6.79
C TYR A 88 6.06 -17.07 5.32
N GLN A 89 5.83 -16.01 4.54
CA GLN A 89 5.55 -16.15 3.10
C GLN A 89 6.76 -16.58 2.26
N LYS A 90 8.00 -16.28 2.68
CA LYS A 90 9.21 -16.71 1.95
C LYS A 90 9.63 -18.15 2.24
N VAL A 91 9.07 -18.77 3.28
CA VAL A 91 9.47 -20.11 3.76
C VAL A 91 8.41 -21.16 3.43
N ALA A 92 7.21 -20.76 3.00
CA ALA A 92 6.15 -21.64 2.52
C ALA A 92 6.28 -21.96 1.03
#